data_AF-A0A7W0YXI9-F1
#
_entry.id   AF-A0A7W0YXI9-F1
#
_cell.length_a   1.000
_cell.length_b   1.000
_cell.length_c   1.000
_cell.angle_alpha   90.00
_cell.angle_beta   90.00
_cell.angle_gamma   90.00
#
_symmetry.space_group_name_H-M   'P 1'
#
loop_
_entity.id
_entity.type
_entity.pdbx_description
1 polymer ?
#
loop_
_entity_poly.entity_id
_entity_poly.type
_entity_poly.pdbx_seq_one_letter_code
_entity_poly.pdbx_strand_id
1 'polypeptide(L)'
;MTSQPPQGPGQPPFGPGPGWQSGPGPAGPGPAPGRRRGRLFSTPDWWTEQPEAPPLTEWAQGRGWSVSDGNSAEDAPLVDLIASAPMRLDTYHQARGVVRGQVGSWRMTGFEIVYERGRDRVRRYAVTAAPSLVPLPTLRLVPARFWSHKTGGMMALPSGDPAFDMRWTLLASEDSQIARSLLAEPVRALLLASEDRDEIWYGAGHLAITRPDNHYPDLLEEHAQVLSCLLAALSFG
;
A
#
# COMPACT_ATOMS: atom_id res chain seq x y z
N MET A 1 -58.12 29.88 49.04
CA MET A 1 -57.49 30.66 47.95
C MET A 1 -56.62 29.69 47.17
N THR A 2 -57.15 29.03 46.13
CA THR A 2 -56.94 29.35 44.68
C THR A 2 -55.45 29.32 44.32
N SER A 3 -54.94 28.47 43.43
CA SER A 3 -55.43 28.20 42.06
C SER A 3 -54.80 26.94 41.42
N GLN A 4 -55.59 26.25 40.60
CA GLN A 4 -55.22 25.36 39.48
C GLN A 4 -56.16 25.76 38.28
N PRO A 5 -55.99 25.23 37.05
CA PRO A 5 -55.08 25.61 35.95
C PRO A 5 -55.83 26.27 34.75
N PRO A 6 -55.20 26.40 33.56
CA PRO A 6 -55.89 25.86 32.38
C PRO A 6 -55.04 24.96 31.48
N GLN A 7 -55.77 24.20 30.68
CA GLN A 7 -55.42 23.05 29.85
C GLN A 7 -54.82 23.44 28.48
N GLY A 8 -54.01 22.54 27.91
CA GLY A 8 -53.80 22.41 26.46
C GLY A 8 -53.97 20.94 26.06
N PRO A 9 -54.73 20.59 25.01
CA PRO A 9 -55.12 19.21 24.71
C PRO A 9 -54.25 18.52 23.64
N GLY A 10 -54.15 17.19 23.74
CA GLY A 10 -54.38 16.26 22.60
C GLY A 10 -53.22 15.84 21.69
N GLN A 11 -52.68 14.63 21.97
CA GLN A 11 -52.45 13.46 21.08
C GLN A 11 -51.75 13.53 19.68
N PRO A 12 -51.22 12.39 19.16
CA PRO A 12 -50.22 12.27 18.08
C PRO A 12 -50.84 11.86 16.71
N PRO A 13 -50.15 11.15 15.78
CA PRO A 13 -49.11 11.50 14.80
C PRO A 13 -49.64 11.51 13.32
N PHE A 14 -48.76 11.79 12.33
CA PHE A 14 -48.89 11.63 10.85
C PHE A 14 -49.56 12.74 9.98
N GLY A 15 -48.87 13.05 8.86
CA GLY A 15 -49.42 13.58 7.59
C GLY A 15 -48.38 14.39 6.75
N PRO A 16 -48.53 14.59 5.41
CA PRO A 16 -49.04 13.68 4.36
C PRO A 16 -48.23 13.68 3.02
N GLY A 17 -48.13 12.49 2.39
CA GLY A 17 -48.22 12.20 0.92
C GLY A 17 -47.05 12.50 -0.04
N PRO A 18 -47.10 12.07 -1.33
CA PRO A 18 -47.84 10.99 -2.02
C PRO A 18 -46.84 9.96 -2.64
N GLY A 19 -47.13 8.79 -3.21
CA GLY A 19 -48.34 8.15 -3.73
C GLY A 19 -47.84 7.18 -4.81
N TRP A 20 -48.04 5.88 -4.61
CA TRP A 20 -47.79 4.86 -5.63
C TRP A 20 -48.82 5.00 -6.74
N GLN A 21 -48.38 5.18 -7.99
CA GLN A 21 -49.21 4.94 -9.17
C GLN A 21 -48.49 3.96 -10.10
N SER A 22 -49.01 2.73 -10.09
CA SER A 22 -48.82 1.74 -11.13
C SER A 22 -49.88 2.01 -12.22
N GLY A 23 -49.47 2.17 -13.47
CA GLY A 23 -50.35 2.23 -14.64
C GLY A 23 -49.59 1.87 -15.93
N PRO A 24 -50.22 1.21 -16.93
CA PRO A 24 -49.50 0.41 -17.94
C PRO A 24 -49.39 1.04 -19.35
N GLY A 25 -48.26 0.76 -20.04
CA GLY A 25 -48.06 0.76 -21.51
C GLY A 25 -47.80 2.12 -22.21
N PRO A 26 -47.25 2.17 -23.46
CA PRO A 26 -46.97 1.08 -24.40
C PRO A 26 -45.49 0.98 -24.88
N ALA A 27 -45.21 -0.12 -25.58
CA ALA A 27 -43.94 -0.46 -26.20
C ALA A 27 -43.54 0.49 -27.36
N GLY A 28 -42.25 0.85 -27.40
CA GLY A 28 -41.59 1.43 -28.57
C GLY A 28 -40.14 0.93 -28.64
N PRO A 29 -39.64 0.45 -29.79
CA PRO A 29 -38.31 -0.11 -29.90
C PRO A 29 -37.31 1.03 -30.13
N GLY A 30 -36.65 1.47 -29.06
CA GLY A 30 -35.53 2.42 -29.11
C GLY A 30 -34.24 1.74 -28.66
N PRO A 31 -33.08 2.02 -29.29
CA PRO A 31 -31.85 1.29 -29.04
C PRO A 31 -31.40 1.52 -27.59
N ALA A 32 -31.13 0.42 -26.89
CA ALA A 32 -30.66 0.46 -25.51
C ALA A 32 -29.44 1.40 -25.38
N PRO A 33 -29.46 2.37 -24.45
CA PRO A 33 -28.25 3.12 -24.14
C PRO A 33 -27.24 2.12 -23.59
N GLY A 34 -26.14 1.97 -24.32
CA GLY A 34 -25.05 1.08 -23.95
C GLY A 34 -24.73 1.26 -22.48
N ARG A 35 -24.93 0.18 -21.71
CA ARG A 35 -24.39 0.06 -20.36
C ARG A 35 -22.92 0.42 -20.48
N ARG A 36 -22.55 1.62 -20.04
CA ARG A 36 -21.15 1.97 -19.79
C ARG A 36 -20.66 0.86 -18.86
N ARG A 37 -19.82 -0.02 -19.38
CA ARG A 37 -19.01 -0.91 -18.55
C ARG A 37 -18.40 0.01 -17.51
N GLY A 38 -18.83 -0.15 -16.25
CA GLY A 38 -18.15 0.53 -15.15
C GLY A 38 -16.67 0.25 -15.33
N ARG A 39 -15.86 1.32 -15.38
CA ARG A 39 -14.43 1.17 -15.17
C ARG A 39 -14.31 0.45 -13.83
N LEU A 40 -14.02 -0.85 -13.87
CA LEU A 40 -13.76 -1.65 -12.67
C LEU A 40 -12.45 -1.20 -11.98
N PHE A 41 -11.71 -0.29 -12.62
CA PHE A 41 -10.46 0.26 -12.14
C PHE A 41 -10.44 1.75 -12.49
N SER A 42 -11.03 2.58 -11.64
CA SER A 42 -10.66 4.00 -11.58
C SER A 42 -9.33 4.04 -10.84
N THR A 43 -8.24 4.42 -11.52
CA THR A 43 -7.01 4.81 -10.83
C THR A 43 -7.36 5.95 -9.87
N PRO A 44 -7.03 5.87 -8.57
CA PRO A 44 -7.32 6.93 -7.62
C PRO A 44 -6.70 8.26 -8.07
N ASP A 45 -7.29 9.39 -7.70
CA ASP A 45 -6.84 10.74 -8.12
C ASP A 45 -5.41 11.10 -7.67
N TRP A 46 -4.80 10.32 -6.78
CA TRP A 46 -3.38 10.46 -6.37
C TRP A 46 -2.41 9.66 -7.26
N TRP A 47 -2.91 8.89 -8.24
CA TRP A 47 -2.12 8.24 -9.29
C TRP A 47 -1.62 9.31 -10.26
N THR A 48 -0.45 9.88 -9.95
CA THR A 48 0.13 11.00 -10.70
C THR A 48 0.50 10.59 -12.12
N GLU A 49 0.19 11.43 -13.12
CA GLU A 49 0.88 11.38 -14.40
C GLU A 49 2.38 11.62 -14.15
N GLN A 50 3.21 10.65 -14.54
CA GLN A 50 4.65 10.65 -14.25
C GLN A 50 5.44 11.69 -15.07
N PRO A 51 6.59 12.17 -14.56
CA PRO A 51 7.58 12.89 -15.38
C PRO A 51 8.19 12.00 -16.47
N GLU A 52 8.80 12.62 -17.49
CA GLU A 52 9.52 11.99 -18.62
C GLU A 52 10.81 11.24 -18.18
N ALA A 53 10.74 10.37 -17.17
CA ALA A 53 11.86 9.55 -16.76
C ALA A 53 12.03 8.33 -17.70
N PRO A 54 13.26 7.87 -17.97
CA PRO A 54 13.48 6.63 -18.69
C PRO A 54 12.85 5.46 -17.91
N PRO A 55 12.36 4.41 -18.59
CA PRO A 55 11.90 3.19 -17.93
C PRO A 55 12.96 2.67 -16.95
N LEU A 56 12.55 2.26 -15.75
CA LEU A 56 13.46 1.77 -14.70
C LEU A 56 14.47 0.73 -15.21
N THR A 57 14.02 -0.15 -16.11
CA THR A 57 14.86 -1.19 -16.71
C THR A 57 15.99 -0.64 -17.58
N GLU A 58 15.75 0.44 -18.33
CA GLU A 58 16.77 1.10 -19.16
C GLU A 58 17.79 1.82 -18.28
N TRP A 59 17.30 2.55 -17.27
CA TRP A 59 18.16 3.16 -16.25
C TRP A 59 19.04 2.11 -15.54
N ALA A 60 18.47 0.96 -15.19
CA ALA A 60 19.15 -0.12 -14.50
C ALA A 60 20.28 -0.71 -15.37
N GLN A 61 20.00 -0.97 -16.65
CA GLN A 61 21.02 -1.42 -17.61
C GLN A 61 22.18 -0.42 -17.70
N GLY A 62 21.89 0.89 -17.74
CA GLY A 62 22.91 1.94 -17.75
C GLY A 62 23.82 1.94 -16.51
N ARG A 63 23.36 1.38 -15.38
CA ARG A 63 24.13 1.20 -14.13
C ARG A 63 24.76 -0.17 -13.98
N GLY A 64 24.68 -1.03 -15.01
CA GLY A 64 25.17 -2.40 -14.95
C GLY A 64 24.35 -3.30 -14.02
N TRP A 65 23.11 -2.91 -13.70
CA TRP A 65 22.18 -3.75 -12.95
C TRP A 65 21.57 -4.80 -13.88
N SER A 66 21.26 -5.97 -13.32
CA SER A 66 20.55 -7.01 -14.04
C SER A 66 19.07 -6.66 -14.20
N VAL A 67 18.47 -7.11 -15.29
CA VAL A 67 17.05 -6.89 -15.61
C VAL A 67 16.39 -8.21 -15.98
N SER A 68 15.17 -8.43 -15.50
CA SER A 68 14.32 -9.57 -15.84
C SER A 68 12.86 -9.13 -16.08
N ASP A 69 12.11 -9.92 -16.84
CA ASP A 69 10.68 -9.73 -17.07
C ASP A 69 9.79 -10.22 -15.92
N GLY A 70 10.40 -10.81 -14.88
CA GLY A 70 9.74 -11.36 -13.70
C GLY A 70 9.39 -12.86 -13.80
N ASN A 71 9.76 -13.54 -14.88
CA ASN A 71 9.48 -14.96 -15.09
C ASN A 71 10.72 -15.86 -14.98
N SER A 72 11.89 -15.31 -14.63
CA SER A 72 13.12 -16.10 -14.53
C SER A 72 13.15 -16.95 -13.25
N ALA A 73 14.00 -17.98 -13.21
CA ALA A 73 14.19 -18.79 -12.00
C ALA A 73 14.67 -17.96 -10.79
N GLU A 74 15.42 -16.87 -11.03
CA GLU A 74 15.87 -15.94 -9.99
C GLU A 74 14.73 -15.08 -9.43
N ASP A 75 13.61 -14.96 -10.15
CA ASP A 75 12.41 -14.22 -9.73
C ASP A 75 11.47 -15.07 -8.86
N ALA A 76 11.70 -16.38 -8.74
CA ALA A 76 10.83 -17.27 -7.96
C ALA A 76 10.57 -16.79 -6.51
N PRO A 77 11.57 -16.29 -5.75
CA PRO A 77 11.33 -15.75 -4.41
C PRO A 77 10.40 -14.52 -4.36
N LEU A 78 10.23 -13.79 -5.47
CA LEU A 78 9.33 -12.64 -5.53
C LEU A 78 7.87 -13.05 -5.42
N VAL A 79 7.52 -14.29 -5.79
CA VAL A 79 6.16 -14.82 -5.63
C VAL A 79 5.77 -14.87 -4.16
N ASP A 80 6.65 -15.41 -3.31
CA ASP A 80 6.41 -15.50 -1.86
C ASP A 80 6.39 -14.11 -1.22
N LEU A 81 7.26 -13.20 -1.67
CA LEU A 81 7.27 -11.82 -1.22
C LEU A 81 5.94 -11.11 -1.56
N ILE A 82 5.45 -11.25 -2.79
CA ILE A 82 4.16 -10.70 -3.24
C ILE A 82 3.01 -11.33 -2.44
N ALA A 83 3.05 -12.63 -2.17
CA ALA A 83 2.03 -13.31 -1.37
C ALA A 83 1.97 -12.79 0.07
N SER A 84 3.12 -12.43 0.66
CA SER A 84 3.20 -11.82 1.99
C SER A 84 2.85 -10.33 2.04
N ALA A 85 2.67 -9.69 0.88
CA ALA A 85 2.54 -8.25 0.80
C ALA A 85 1.28 -7.76 1.56
N PRO A 86 1.35 -6.59 2.23
CA PRO A 86 0.25 -6.13 3.07
C PRO A 86 -1.02 -5.79 2.31
N MET A 87 -0.91 -5.55 0.99
CA MET A 87 -2.02 -5.25 0.08
C MET A 87 -2.88 -6.49 -0.23
N ARG A 88 -4.12 -6.24 -0.69
CA ARG A 88 -5.00 -7.29 -1.22
C ARG A 88 -4.62 -7.62 -2.67
N LEU A 89 -3.71 -8.59 -2.80
CA LEU A 89 -3.32 -9.17 -4.08
C LEU A 89 -3.98 -10.54 -4.26
N ASP A 90 -4.18 -10.92 -5.52
CA ASP A 90 -4.73 -12.22 -5.95
C ASP A 90 -3.75 -12.92 -6.90
N THR A 91 -4.12 -14.10 -7.41
CA THR A 91 -3.26 -14.92 -8.28
C THR A 91 -2.93 -14.28 -9.64
N TYR A 92 -3.57 -13.18 -10.01
CA TYR A 92 -3.29 -12.43 -11.25
C TYR A 92 -2.23 -11.34 -11.04
N HIS A 93 -1.73 -11.15 -9.82
CA HIS A 93 -0.68 -10.20 -9.53
C HIS A 93 0.69 -10.86 -9.61
N GLN A 94 1.61 -10.25 -10.35
CA GLN A 94 2.96 -10.76 -10.53
C GLN A 94 3.99 -9.64 -10.63
N ALA A 95 5.25 -9.98 -10.36
CA ALA A 95 6.38 -9.08 -10.53
C ALA A 95 6.64 -8.83 -12.03
N ARG A 96 6.92 -7.58 -12.40
CA ARG A 96 7.32 -7.17 -13.74
C ARG A 96 8.40 -6.10 -13.68
N GLY A 97 9.20 -6.01 -14.75
CA GLY A 97 10.25 -5.00 -14.86
C GLY A 97 11.27 -5.09 -13.73
N VAL A 98 11.66 -6.32 -13.39
CA VAL A 98 12.51 -6.59 -12.24
C VAL A 98 13.92 -6.10 -12.55
N VAL A 99 14.50 -5.33 -11.64
CA VAL A 99 15.88 -4.86 -11.69
C VAL A 99 16.60 -5.30 -10.42
N ARG A 100 17.84 -5.78 -10.54
CA ARG A 100 18.68 -6.11 -9.37
C ARG A 100 20.06 -5.51 -9.49
N GLY A 101 20.52 -4.91 -8.41
CA GLY A 101 21.88 -4.44 -8.30
C GLY A 101 22.26 -4.16 -6.85
N GLN A 102 23.21 -3.25 -6.67
CA GLN A 102 23.81 -2.99 -5.39
C GLN A 102 23.79 -1.49 -5.09
N VAL A 103 23.40 -1.15 -3.86
CA VAL A 103 23.48 0.20 -3.30
C VAL A 103 24.29 0.12 -2.01
N GLY A 104 25.50 0.68 -2.03
CA GLY A 104 26.46 0.50 -0.94
C GLY A 104 26.78 -0.99 -0.71
N SER A 105 26.56 -1.48 0.52
CA SER A 105 26.76 -2.89 0.89
C SER A 105 25.53 -3.78 0.64
N TRP A 106 24.40 -3.22 0.20
CA TRP A 106 23.12 -3.91 0.16
C TRP A 106 22.72 -4.29 -1.27
N ARG A 107 22.32 -5.54 -1.45
CA ARG A 107 21.66 -5.98 -2.68
C ARG A 107 20.22 -5.47 -2.68
N MET A 108 19.82 -4.86 -3.79
CA MET A 108 18.49 -4.29 -3.97
C MET A 108 17.80 -4.95 -5.16
N THR A 109 16.50 -5.20 -5.03
CA THR A 109 15.62 -5.65 -6.10
C THR A 109 14.46 -4.67 -6.23
N GLY A 110 14.31 -4.02 -7.38
CA GLY A 110 13.17 -3.15 -7.70
C GLY A 110 12.26 -3.84 -8.71
N PHE A 111 10.94 -3.76 -8.54
CA PHE A 111 9.97 -4.31 -9.49
C PHE A 111 8.57 -3.69 -9.32
N GLU A 112 7.74 -3.85 -10.33
CA GLU A 112 6.33 -3.48 -10.26
C GLU A 112 5.47 -4.72 -9.98
N ILE A 113 4.45 -4.59 -9.12
CA ILE A 113 3.36 -5.55 -9.03
C ILE A 113 2.30 -5.14 -10.06
N VAL A 114 2.08 -6.02 -11.03
CA VAL A 114 1.16 -5.80 -12.13
C VAL A 114 0.04 -6.84 -12.06
N TYR A 115 -1.20 -6.36 -12.12
CA TYR A 115 -2.36 -7.22 -12.34
C TYR A 115 -2.48 -7.56 -13.81
N GLU A 116 -2.46 -8.85 -14.15
CA GLU A 116 -2.58 -9.36 -15.51
C GLU A 116 -3.68 -10.43 -15.60
N ARG A 117 -4.77 -10.13 -16.33
CA ARG A 117 -5.84 -11.10 -16.63
C ARG A 117 -6.28 -10.99 -18.09
N GLY A 118 -5.90 -11.97 -18.90
CA GLY A 118 -6.17 -11.96 -20.33
C GLY A 118 -5.42 -10.83 -21.03
N ARG A 119 -6.14 -9.82 -21.52
CA ARG A 119 -5.53 -8.63 -22.14
C ARG A 119 -5.43 -7.43 -21.18
N ASP A 120 -6.03 -7.52 -20.01
CA ASP A 120 -6.00 -6.45 -19.03
C ASP A 120 -4.65 -6.50 -18.29
N ARG A 121 -3.88 -5.41 -18.39
CA ARG A 121 -2.60 -5.23 -17.69
C ARG A 121 -2.59 -3.88 -16.99
N VAL A 122 -2.49 -3.89 -15.65
CA VAL A 122 -2.53 -2.68 -14.83
C VAL A 122 -1.41 -2.74 -13.80
N ARG A 123 -0.47 -1.79 -13.88
CA ARG A 123 0.54 -1.56 -12.84
C ARG A 123 -0.18 -1.02 -11.61
N ARG A 124 0.17 -1.53 -10.43
CA ARG A 124 -0.52 -1.12 -9.19
C ARG A 124 0.42 -0.65 -8.09
N TYR A 125 1.60 -1.25 -8.00
CA TYR A 125 2.53 -0.97 -6.92
C TYR A 125 3.97 -1.03 -7.42
N ALA A 126 4.77 -0.05 -7.04
CA ALA A 126 6.21 -0.12 -7.07
C ALA A 126 6.69 -0.81 -5.79
N VAL A 127 7.66 -1.71 -5.91
CA VAL A 127 8.27 -2.41 -4.78
C VAL A 127 9.77 -2.38 -4.92
N THR A 128 10.44 -1.96 -3.85
CA THR A 128 11.89 -2.18 -3.67
C THR A 128 12.08 -3.12 -2.49
N ALA A 129 12.91 -4.13 -2.65
CA ALA A 129 13.17 -5.15 -1.63
C ALA A 129 14.66 -5.41 -1.48
N ALA A 130 15.05 -5.76 -0.27
CA ALA A 130 16.40 -6.15 0.07
C ALA A 130 16.37 -7.39 0.99
N PRO A 131 17.28 -8.36 0.80
CA PRO A 131 17.33 -9.53 1.66
C PRO A 131 17.77 -9.10 3.07
N SER A 132 17.06 -9.57 4.08
CA SER A 132 17.49 -9.41 5.47
C SER A 132 18.59 -10.42 5.78
N LEU A 133 19.65 -9.97 6.48
CA LEU A 133 20.74 -10.86 6.94
C LEU A 133 20.39 -11.59 8.24
N VAL A 134 19.34 -11.14 8.93
CA VAL A 134 18.84 -11.73 10.17
C VAL A 134 17.35 -12.07 10.03
N PRO A 135 16.87 -13.16 10.66
CA PRO A 135 15.43 -13.41 10.73
C PRO A 135 14.75 -12.33 11.56
N LEU A 136 13.64 -11.79 11.05
CA LEU A 136 12.84 -10.78 11.76
C LEU A 136 11.48 -11.38 12.14
N PRO A 137 10.84 -10.90 13.22
CA PRO A 137 9.42 -11.15 13.42
C PRO A 137 8.62 -10.59 12.24
N THR A 138 7.38 -11.08 12.06
CA THR A 138 6.50 -10.45 11.09
C THR A 138 6.27 -9.01 11.53
N LEU A 139 6.62 -8.05 10.68
CA LEU A 139 6.53 -6.63 11.00
C LEU A 139 6.13 -5.80 9.80
N ARG A 140 5.54 -4.64 10.09
CA ARG A 140 5.21 -3.59 9.13
C ARG A 140 5.44 -2.23 9.75
N LEU A 141 5.99 -1.32 8.99
CA LEU A 141 6.04 0.09 9.34
C LEU A 141 5.13 0.83 8.36
N VAL A 142 4.04 1.35 8.92
CA VAL A 142 2.89 1.83 8.16
C VAL A 142 2.66 3.30 8.48
N PRO A 143 2.37 4.17 7.49
CA PRO A 143 1.93 5.52 7.78
C PRO A 143 0.66 5.51 8.64
N ALA A 144 0.61 6.32 9.70
CA ALA A 144 -0.48 6.30 10.67
C ALA A 144 -1.86 6.65 10.04
N ARG A 145 -1.86 7.38 8.92
CA ARG A 145 -3.09 7.70 8.15
C ARG A 145 -3.59 6.53 7.29
N PHE A 146 -2.78 5.50 7.06
CA PHE A 146 -3.17 4.36 6.26
C PHE A 146 -4.02 3.38 7.08
N TRP A 147 -5.05 2.84 6.45
CA TRP A 147 -5.81 1.75 7.05
C TRP A 147 -4.98 0.47 7.03
N SER A 148 -4.58 0.01 8.22
CA SER A 148 -3.88 -1.26 8.39
C SER A 148 -4.85 -2.44 8.23
N HIS A 149 -4.72 -3.17 7.11
CA HIS A 149 -5.46 -4.41 6.81
C HIS A 149 -4.49 -5.59 6.78
N LYS A 150 -4.96 -6.84 6.92
CA LYS A 150 -4.07 -8.03 7.00
C LYS A 150 -3.00 -7.92 8.10
N THR A 151 -3.36 -7.40 9.27
CA THR A 151 -2.38 -7.26 10.36
C THR A 151 -2.06 -8.59 11.05
N GLY A 152 -2.84 -9.66 10.82
CA GLY A 152 -2.48 -11.00 11.29
C GLY A 152 -2.28 -11.13 12.81
N GLY A 153 -2.88 -10.25 13.61
CA GLY A 153 -2.67 -10.21 15.07
C GLY A 153 -1.46 -9.39 15.53
N MET A 154 -0.75 -8.70 14.61
CA MET A 154 0.32 -7.78 14.97
C MET A 154 -0.17 -6.68 15.91
N MET A 155 0.69 -6.33 16.87
CA MET A 155 0.48 -5.26 17.83
C MET A 155 1.27 -4.02 17.45
N ALA A 156 0.73 -2.85 17.76
CA ALA A 156 1.45 -1.59 17.60
C ALA A 156 2.52 -1.46 18.69
N LEU A 157 3.75 -1.18 18.28
CA LEU A 157 4.87 -0.88 19.17
C LEU A 157 5.07 0.65 19.19
N PRO A 158 4.82 1.33 20.32
CA PRO A 158 5.01 2.78 20.41
C PRO A 158 6.51 3.13 20.37
N SER A 159 6.86 4.19 19.64
CA SER A 159 8.24 4.70 19.60
C SER A 159 8.63 5.47 20.87
N GLY A 160 7.63 6.03 21.56
CA GLY A 160 7.84 6.97 22.65
C GLY A 160 8.11 8.40 22.19
N ASP A 161 8.11 8.65 20.88
CA ASP A 161 8.17 9.98 20.26
C ASP A 161 6.79 10.31 19.64
N PRO A 162 6.05 11.27 20.22
CA PRO A 162 4.74 11.67 19.70
C PRO A 162 4.77 12.14 18.25
N ALA A 163 5.86 12.77 17.78
CA ALA A 163 5.96 13.26 16.41
C ALA A 163 6.07 12.09 15.41
N PHE A 164 6.81 11.04 15.79
CA PHE A 164 6.89 9.81 15.01
C PHE A 164 5.57 9.05 15.04
N ASP A 165 5.00 8.83 16.23
CA ASP A 165 3.77 8.04 16.40
C ASP A 165 2.54 8.71 15.71
N MET A 166 2.60 10.02 15.46
CA MET A 166 1.60 10.73 14.64
C MET A 166 1.68 10.42 13.14
N ARG A 167 2.85 10.01 12.64
CA ARG A 167 3.10 9.80 11.20
C ARG A 167 3.28 8.36 10.82
N TRP A 168 3.82 7.54 11.72
CA TRP A 168 4.21 6.16 11.48
C TRP A 168 3.75 5.27 12.62
N THR A 169 3.46 4.02 12.30
CA THR A 169 3.11 2.98 13.26
C THR A 169 3.90 1.73 12.93
N LEU A 170 4.72 1.26 13.88
CA LEU A 170 5.35 -0.06 13.78
C LEU A 170 4.37 -1.11 14.31
N LEU A 171 3.99 -2.05 13.45
CA LEU A 171 3.24 -3.24 13.79
C LEU A 171 4.21 -4.43 13.80
N ALA A 172 4.16 -5.27 14.84
CA ALA A 172 4.98 -6.48 14.90
C ALA A 172 4.21 -7.64 15.55
N SER A 173 4.58 -8.88 15.21
CA SER A 173 4.00 -10.09 15.82
C SER A 173 4.41 -10.28 17.28
N GLU A 174 5.52 -9.67 17.67
CA GLU A 174 6.06 -9.68 19.03
C GLU A 174 6.83 -8.39 19.31
N ASP A 175 6.93 -8.04 20.59
CA ASP A 175 7.76 -6.95 21.08
C ASP A 175 9.19 -7.46 21.34
N SER A 176 10.07 -7.32 20.34
CA SER A 176 11.46 -7.74 20.42
C SER A 176 12.42 -6.56 20.29
N GLN A 177 13.64 -6.72 20.81
CA GLN A 177 14.69 -5.69 20.67
C GLN A 177 15.01 -5.37 19.21
N ILE A 178 15.03 -6.40 18.35
CA ILE A 178 15.23 -6.26 16.90
C ILE A 178 14.09 -5.45 16.26
N ALA A 179 12.83 -5.66 16.66
CA ALA A 179 11.73 -4.83 16.16
C ALA A 179 11.85 -3.38 16.66
N ARG A 180 12.23 -3.19 17.93
CA ARG A 180 12.42 -1.86 18.53
C ARG A 180 13.59 -1.08 17.94
N SER A 181 14.61 -1.73 17.36
CA SER A 181 15.70 -1.01 16.70
C SER A 181 15.22 -0.18 15.48
N LEU A 182 14.08 -0.55 14.88
CA LEU A 182 13.43 0.23 13.83
C LEU A 182 12.74 1.52 14.33
N LEU A 183 12.63 1.70 15.65
CA LEU A 183 12.10 2.91 16.28
C LEU A 183 13.21 3.83 16.82
N ALA A 184 14.46 3.38 16.73
CA ALA A 184 15.63 4.10 17.22
C ALA A 184 16.20 5.06 16.15
N GLU A 185 17.14 5.91 16.57
CA GLU A 185 17.96 6.65 15.60
C GLU A 185 18.97 5.71 14.93
N PRO A 186 19.31 5.93 13.65
CA PRO A 186 18.90 7.04 12.78
C PRO A 186 17.58 6.79 11.99
N VAL A 187 16.93 5.64 12.17
CA VAL A 187 15.73 5.25 11.41
C VAL A 187 14.59 6.25 11.64
N ARG A 188 14.36 6.64 12.89
CA ARG A 188 13.32 7.58 13.27
C ARG A 188 13.48 8.94 12.56
N ALA A 189 14.67 9.56 12.63
CA ALA A 189 14.92 10.82 11.94
C ALA A 189 14.72 10.72 10.43
N LEU A 190 15.16 9.61 9.81
CA LEU A 190 14.99 9.41 8.37
C LEU A 190 13.52 9.34 7.96
N LEU A 191 12.70 8.57 8.68
CA LEU A 191 11.27 8.42 8.39
C LEU A 191 10.45 9.68 8.68
N LEU A 192 10.90 10.50 9.64
CA LEU A 192 10.34 11.83 9.85
C LEU A 192 10.74 12.80 8.72
N ALA A 193 11.86 12.59 8.05
CA ALA A 193 12.25 13.37 6.88
C ALA A 193 11.64 12.87 5.57
N SER A 194 11.20 11.61 5.50
CA SER A 194 10.62 11.02 4.30
C SER A 194 9.16 11.43 4.10
N GLU A 195 8.68 11.29 2.87
CA GLU A 195 7.24 11.25 2.64
C GLU A 195 6.65 10.01 3.33
N ASP A 196 5.42 10.12 3.82
CA ASP A 196 4.71 9.04 4.47
C ASP A 196 3.84 8.27 3.46
N ARG A 197 4.26 8.17 2.19
CA ARG A 197 3.49 7.50 1.12
C ARG A 197 3.75 6.01 1.00
N ASP A 198 4.74 5.53 1.72
CA ASP A 198 5.28 4.18 1.57
C ASP A 198 4.88 3.29 2.73
N GLU A 199 4.63 2.03 2.43
CA GLU A 199 4.46 1.00 3.45
C GLU A 199 5.63 0.02 3.39
N ILE A 200 6.23 -0.25 4.54
CA ILE A 200 7.38 -1.16 4.68
C ILE A 200 6.89 -2.43 5.36
N TRP A 201 7.33 -3.61 4.89
CA TRP A 201 7.04 -4.88 5.54
C TRP A 201 8.21 -5.85 5.46
N TYR A 202 8.23 -6.80 6.39
CA TYR A 202 9.09 -7.97 6.31
C TYR A 202 8.29 -9.19 5.84
N GLY A 203 8.78 -9.89 4.83
CA GLY A 203 8.15 -11.09 4.30
C GLY A 203 9.08 -11.85 3.37
N ALA A 204 8.94 -13.19 3.32
CA ALA A 204 9.78 -14.07 2.50
C ALA A 204 11.30 -13.80 2.62
N GLY A 205 11.78 -13.47 3.83
CA GLY A 205 13.20 -13.17 4.08
C GLY A 205 13.68 -11.79 3.61
N HIS A 206 12.78 -10.95 3.09
CA HIS A 206 13.10 -9.62 2.57
C HIS A 206 12.45 -8.53 3.42
N LEU A 207 13.16 -7.43 3.58
CA LEU A 207 12.55 -6.16 3.94
C LEU A 207 12.20 -5.43 2.64
N ALA A 208 10.94 -5.03 2.50
CA ALA A 208 10.42 -4.41 1.29
C ALA A 208 9.65 -3.14 1.58
N ILE A 209 9.70 -2.21 0.63
CA ILE A 209 8.96 -0.94 0.62
C ILE A 209 8.04 -0.97 -0.59
N THR A 210 6.77 -0.58 -0.40
CA THR A 210 5.83 -0.40 -1.49
C THR A 210 5.28 1.01 -1.53
N ARG A 211 5.13 1.52 -2.76
CA ARG A 211 4.35 2.71 -3.08
C ARG A 211 3.28 2.31 -4.07
N PRO A 212 2.03 2.77 -3.95
CA PRO A 212 0.98 2.44 -4.92
C PRO A 212 1.13 3.26 -6.21
N ASP A 213 2.34 3.35 -6.75
CA ASP A 213 2.74 4.17 -7.90
C ASP A 213 3.46 3.28 -8.94
N ASN A 214 3.87 3.85 -10.06
CA ASN A 214 4.79 3.21 -11.00
C ASN A 214 6.23 3.22 -10.44
N HIS A 215 7.06 2.27 -10.88
CA HIS A 215 8.46 2.25 -10.45
C HIS A 215 9.35 3.05 -11.41
N TYR A 216 10.00 4.08 -10.89
CA TYR A 216 10.93 4.94 -11.62
C TYR A 216 12.27 5.06 -10.87
N PRO A 217 13.34 5.57 -11.52
CA PRO A 217 14.67 5.66 -10.92
C PRO A 217 14.73 6.38 -9.57
N ASP A 218 14.19 7.59 -9.47
CA ASP A 218 14.26 8.38 -8.24
C ASP A 218 13.55 7.67 -7.07
N LEU A 219 12.40 7.03 -7.33
CA LEU A 219 11.71 6.21 -6.33
C LEU A 219 12.56 5.03 -5.84
N LEU A 220 13.30 4.38 -6.75
CA LEU A 220 14.20 3.30 -6.37
C LEU A 220 15.31 3.82 -5.45
N GLU A 221 15.87 4.99 -5.75
CA GLU A 221 16.91 5.61 -4.93
C GLU A 221 16.39 6.02 -3.55
N GLU A 222 15.20 6.64 -3.48
CA GLU A 222 14.50 6.95 -2.24
C GLU A 222 14.31 5.69 -1.38
N HIS A 223 13.72 4.65 -1.97
CA HIS A 223 13.52 3.38 -1.27
C HIS A 223 14.84 2.74 -0.83
N ALA A 224 15.88 2.80 -1.67
CA ALA A 224 17.18 2.22 -1.35
C ALA A 224 17.84 2.94 -0.16
N GLN A 225 17.68 4.26 -0.03
CA GLN A 225 18.15 5.02 1.13
C GLN A 225 17.45 4.55 2.41
N VAL A 226 16.12 4.42 2.37
CA VAL A 226 15.32 3.95 3.52
C VAL A 226 15.68 2.51 3.88
N LEU A 227 15.69 1.58 2.92
CA LEU A 227 16.06 0.19 3.16
C LEU A 227 17.47 0.05 3.73
N SER A 228 18.44 0.80 3.19
CA SER A 228 19.81 0.74 3.69
C SER A 228 19.92 1.17 5.15
N CYS A 229 19.16 2.20 5.56
CA CYS A 229 19.09 2.66 6.94
C CYS A 229 18.45 1.61 7.86
N LEU A 230 17.33 1.02 7.44
CA LEU A 230 16.64 -0.02 8.21
C LEU A 230 17.51 -1.27 8.37
N LEU A 231 18.15 -1.75 7.30
CA LEU A 231 19.04 -2.92 7.34
C LEU A 231 20.27 -2.67 8.22
N ALA A 232 20.82 -1.46 8.20
CA ALA A 232 21.90 -1.08 9.10
C ALA A 232 21.45 -1.12 10.57
N ALA A 233 20.28 -0.56 10.90
CA ALA A 233 19.74 -0.61 12.26
C ALA A 233 19.49 -2.05 12.76
N LEU A 234 19.04 -2.93 11.86
CA LEU A 234 18.82 -4.35 12.16
C LEU A 234 20.13 -5.15 12.33
N SER A 235 21.24 -4.67 11.76
CA SER A 235 22.54 -5.36 11.84
C SER A 235 23.30 -5.11 13.14
N PHE A 236 22.91 -4.08 13.91
CA PHE A 236 23.54 -3.69 15.18
C PHE A 236 22.57 -3.78 16.37
N GLY A 237 21.33 -4.21 16.14
CA GLY A 237 20.23 -4.23 17.12
C GLY A 237 20.09 -5.51 17.92
#